data_AF-A0A6M2D5T1-F1
#
_entry.id   AF-A0A6M2D5T1-F1
#
_cell.length_a   1.000
_cell.length_b   1.000
_cell.length_c   1.000
_cell.angle_alpha   90.00
_cell.angle_beta   90.00
_cell.angle_gamma   90.00
#
_symmetry.space_group_name_H-M   'P 1'
#
loop_
_entity.id
_entity.type
_entity.pdbx_description
1 polymer ?
#
loop_
_entity_poly.entity_id
_entity_poly.type
_entity_poly.pdbx_seq_one_letter_code
_entity_poly.pdbx_strand_id
1 'polypeptide(L)'
;EDRNVWEVYLKNCQYDLAKKHCKGDPQKLDQVLTKHAEDLFAKKEYVKSAELYAQTRASFEEVSLKFLQCAEEDNEDSLRRFLLQKLKGLRPADKTQTTVITFWLVELFLNRLGTLRTAGRQNEGTYLNLVAEFRGLLEEPKVAECVSNNRSAVYKLIAKHGEENILIDFANIMKDFERVIQYHIQNKNYLAALEVLTRQNNPELVYQFSPTLMQSIPQRTVDMWIAQEKRLDPARLIPALVQYDNIKDRSQGCEAIRYLEFCVYKLGSRDEAIHNYLLALYARLDENNLMCYLHREGQDKTAVPYDLKYALRVCSELRLTRACVHIYSTMELYEEAVDLALEVDIDLAKLNADKPENNEELRKKLWLKIAQHVVTEQKDIKRAMEFLQECDLIKIEDILPFFDEFVRIDHFKEAICTSLEEYNNHIEGLKAEMEEATRSAKEIRAEIQVFRNRYAVAQSDAKCALCEYAVMNQAFYLFPCGHMFHGDCLSSEVQQHSLPTKASRIEDIHRQLAMLGGRDDSASLSSAAGLPSLTTREKLMNELDDLIASECLFCGEIAIRSVDEPFIDPEAYEQVMNDWR
;
A
#
# COMPACT_ATOMS: atom_id res chain seq x y z
N GLU A 1 -84.58 -30.37 -25.12
CA GLU A 1 -84.68 -29.27 -26.11
C GLU A 1 -83.70 -28.12 -25.83
N ASP A 2 -83.16 -27.99 -24.62
CA ASP A 2 -82.15 -26.98 -24.24
C ASP A 2 -80.81 -26.98 -25.00
N ARG A 3 -80.52 -27.99 -25.82
CA ARG A 3 -79.18 -28.19 -26.41
C ARG A 3 -78.84 -27.18 -27.52
N ASN A 4 -79.85 -26.65 -28.21
CA ASN A 4 -79.71 -25.73 -29.35
C ASN A 4 -80.35 -24.36 -29.08
N VAL A 5 -80.85 -24.10 -27.87
CA VAL A 5 -81.49 -22.83 -27.48
C VAL A 5 -80.54 -21.64 -27.64
N TRP A 6 -79.23 -21.86 -27.46
CA TRP A 6 -78.20 -20.85 -27.68
C TRP A 6 -78.12 -20.40 -29.16
N GLU A 7 -78.39 -21.27 -30.15
CA GLU A 7 -78.40 -20.91 -31.58
C GLU A 7 -79.57 -19.99 -31.93
N VAL A 8 -80.70 -20.18 -31.28
CA VAL A 8 -81.89 -19.32 -31.47
C VAL A 8 -81.63 -17.92 -30.90
N TYR A 9 -81.05 -17.84 -29.70
CA TYR A 9 -80.63 -16.56 -29.13
C TYR A 9 -79.50 -15.89 -29.92
N LEU A 10 -78.62 -16.67 -30.53
CA LEU A 10 -77.56 -16.17 -31.41
C LEU A 10 -78.14 -15.56 -32.70
N LYS A 11 -79.14 -16.21 -33.31
CA LYS A 11 -79.86 -15.67 -34.49
C LYS A 11 -80.65 -14.40 -34.18
N ASN A 12 -81.11 -14.23 -32.95
CA ASN A 12 -81.82 -13.04 -32.48
C ASN A 12 -80.90 -11.92 -31.97
N CYS A 13 -79.58 -12.02 -32.16
CA CYS A 13 -78.57 -11.07 -31.69
C CYS A 13 -78.57 -10.83 -30.16
N GLN A 14 -79.06 -11.80 -29.37
CA GLN A 14 -79.09 -11.73 -27.90
C GLN A 14 -77.91 -12.51 -27.30
N TYR A 15 -76.70 -11.97 -27.46
CA TYR A 15 -75.46 -12.67 -27.14
C TYR A 15 -75.25 -12.98 -25.65
N ASP A 16 -75.73 -12.13 -24.74
CA ASP A 16 -75.59 -12.37 -23.29
C ASP A 16 -76.45 -13.54 -22.80
N LEU A 17 -77.65 -13.69 -23.38
CA LEU A 17 -78.52 -14.84 -23.13
C LEU A 17 -77.94 -16.09 -23.79
N ALA A 18 -77.44 -15.97 -25.02
CA ALA A 18 -76.76 -17.07 -25.71
C ALA A 18 -75.57 -17.61 -24.90
N LYS A 19 -74.70 -16.74 -24.35
CA LYS A 19 -73.57 -17.11 -23.48
C LYS A 19 -74.01 -17.90 -22.23
N LYS A 20 -75.10 -17.49 -21.57
CA LYS A 20 -75.65 -18.19 -20.40
C LYS A 20 -76.17 -19.58 -20.77
N HIS A 21 -76.78 -19.72 -21.95
CA HIS A 21 -77.32 -20.98 -22.45
C HIS A 21 -76.26 -21.94 -23.04
N CYS A 22 -75.01 -21.49 -23.24
CA CYS A 22 -73.90 -22.35 -23.65
C CYS A 22 -73.38 -23.30 -22.54
N LYS A 23 -73.80 -23.12 -21.27
CA LYS A 23 -73.45 -23.97 -20.10
C LYS A 23 -71.95 -24.33 -20.00
N GLY A 24 -71.06 -23.41 -20.39
CA GLY A 24 -69.61 -23.59 -20.28
C GLY A 24 -68.97 -24.48 -21.36
N ASP A 25 -69.70 -24.90 -22.40
CA ASP A 25 -69.14 -25.66 -23.52
C ASP A 25 -68.21 -24.78 -24.38
N PRO A 26 -66.88 -25.04 -24.42
CA PRO A 26 -65.92 -24.12 -25.03
C PRO A 26 -66.13 -23.90 -26.53
N GLN A 27 -66.66 -24.89 -27.27
CA GLN A 27 -66.89 -24.76 -28.71
C GLN A 27 -68.11 -23.88 -29.03
N LYS A 28 -69.17 -23.99 -28.24
CA LYS A 28 -70.40 -23.19 -28.41
C LYS A 28 -70.17 -21.74 -27.99
N LEU A 29 -69.44 -21.55 -26.88
CA LEU A 29 -69.06 -20.23 -26.41
C LEU A 29 -68.22 -19.50 -27.47
N ASP A 30 -67.30 -20.20 -28.12
CA ASP A 30 -66.44 -19.66 -29.18
C ASP A 30 -67.24 -19.20 -30.42
N GLN A 31 -68.22 -19.99 -30.85
CA GLN A 31 -69.09 -19.63 -31.97
C GLN A 31 -69.96 -18.40 -31.66
N VAL A 32 -70.49 -18.31 -30.43
CA VAL A 32 -71.25 -17.14 -29.97
C VAL A 32 -70.36 -15.90 -29.89
N LEU A 33 -69.13 -16.03 -29.37
CA LEU A 33 -68.18 -14.93 -29.26
C LEU A 33 -67.70 -14.44 -30.63
N THR A 34 -67.42 -15.36 -31.57
CA THR A 34 -66.99 -15.02 -32.93
C THR A 34 -68.08 -14.23 -33.66
N LYS A 35 -69.32 -14.72 -33.63
CA LYS A 35 -70.49 -14.02 -34.21
C LYS A 35 -70.73 -12.66 -33.57
N HIS A 36 -70.66 -12.58 -32.24
CA HIS A 36 -70.80 -11.31 -31.52
C HIS A 36 -69.71 -10.31 -31.93
N ALA A 37 -68.47 -10.77 -32.09
CA ALA A 37 -67.36 -9.94 -32.52
C ALA A 37 -67.51 -9.49 -33.99
N GLU A 38 -68.02 -10.35 -34.89
CA GLU A 38 -68.36 -10.01 -36.28
C GLU A 38 -69.45 -8.93 -36.35
N ASP A 39 -70.51 -9.06 -35.55
CA ASP A 39 -71.61 -8.10 -35.52
C ASP A 39 -71.18 -6.75 -34.95
N LEU A 40 -70.28 -6.73 -33.97
CA LEU A 40 -69.66 -5.49 -33.46
C LEU A 40 -68.70 -4.87 -34.48
N PHE A 41 -67.97 -5.69 -35.24
CA PHE A 41 -67.10 -5.23 -36.32
C PHE A 41 -67.93 -4.55 -37.43
N ALA A 42 -69.06 -5.16 -37.83
CA ALA A 42 -69.97 -4.58 -38.81
C ALA A 42 -70.60 -3.25 -38.34
N LYS A 43 -70.80 -3.09 -37.03
CA LYS A 43 -71.28 -1.85 -36.39
C LYS A 43 -70.19 -0.77 -36.22
N LYS A 44 -68.96 -1.02 -36.69
CA LYS A 44 -67.78 -0.15 -36.52
C LYS A 44 -67.33 0.04 -35.07
N GLU A 45 -67.76 -0.82 -34.14
CA GLU A 45 -67.27 -0.83 -32.75
C GLU A 45 -66.00 -1.70 -32.63
N TYR A 46 -64.93 -1.27 -33.32
CA TYR A 46 -63.73 -2.07 -33.52
C TYR A 46 -63.00 -2.46 -32.23
N VAL A 47 -62.96 -1.58 -31.22
CA VAL A 47 -62.28 -1.85 -29.94
C VAL A 47 -62.94 -2.99 -29.16
N LYS A 48 -64.28 -2.97 -29.03
CA LYS A 48 -65.00 -4.04 -28.32
C LYS A 48 -64.99 -5.34 -29.11
N SER A 49 -65.05 -5.24 -30.44
CA SER A 49 -64.89 -6.39 -31.34
C SER A 49 -63.53 -7.06 -31.13
N ALA A 50 -62.44 -6.28 -31.05
CA ALA A 50 -61.09 -6.76 -30.79
C ALA A 50 -60.95 -7.49 -29.45
N GLU A 51 -61.51 -6.96 -28.35
CA GLU A 51 -61.47 -7.61 -27.04
C GLU A 51 -62.20 -8.96 -27.01
N LEU A 52 -63.29 -9.08 -27.78
CA LEU A 52 -64.04 -10.33 -27.90
C LEU A 52 -63.33 -11.33 -28.81
N TYR A 53 -62.81 -10.91 -29.96
CA TYR A 53 -62.00 -11.76 -30.83
C TYR A 53 -60.76 -12.30 -30.11
N ALA A 54 -60.16 -11.52 -29.19
CA ALA A 54 -59.04 -12.00 -28.40
C ALA A 54 -59.38 -13.25 -27.57
N GLN A 55 -60.63 -13.40 -27.15
CA GLN A 55 -61.11 -14.54 -26.35
C GLN A 55 -61.53 -15.75 -27.21
N THR A 56 -61.61 -15.58 -28.53
CA THR A 56 -61.98 -16.64 -29.48
C THR A 56 -60.79 -17.51 -29.90
N ARG A 57 -61.09 -18.69 -30.44
CA ARG A 57 -60.17 -19.63 -31.10
C ARG A 57 -60.02 -19.37 -32.61
N ALA A 58 -60.56 -18.26 -33.11
CA ALA A 58 -60.36 -17.83 -34.48
C ALA A 58 -58.86 -17.69 -34.81
N SER A 59 -58.49 -17.94 -36.06
CA SER A 59 -57.10 -17.87 -36.50
C SER A 59 -56.53 -16.47 -36.29
N PHE A 60 -55.32 -16.42 -35.72
CA PHE A 60 -54.68 -15.17 -35.35
C PHE A 60 -54.44 -14.29 -36.58
N GLU A 61 -54.05 -14.91 -37.70
CA GLU A 61 -53.71 -14.26 -38.96
C GLU A 61 -54.94 -13.63 -39.61
N GLU A 62 -56.07 -14.33 -39.68
CA GLU A 62 -57.29 -13.80 -40.30
C GLU A 62 -57.84 -12.62 -39.51
N VAL A 63 -57.87 -12.71 -38.18
CA VAL A 63 -58.36 -11.62 -37.33
C VAL A 63 -57.40 -10.42 -37.41
N SER A 64 -56.09 -10.68 -37.34
CA SER A 64 -55.06 -9.64 -37.47
C SER A 64 -55.13 -8.91 -38.81
N LEU A 65 -55.28 -9.64 -39.93
CA LEU A 65 -55.44 -9.06 -41.26
C LEU A 65 -56.74 -8.27 -41.39
N LYS A 66 -57.85 -8.74 -40.81
CA LYS A 66 -59.13 -8.00 -40.80
C LYS A 66 -58.99 -6.63 -40.12
N PHE A 67 -58.31 -6.56 -38.97
CA PHE A 67 -58.07 -5.29 -38.29
C PHE A 67 -57.03 -4.42 -39.01
N LEU A 68 -56.03 -5.02 -39.66
CA LEU A 68 -55.01 -4.29 -40.41
C LEU A 68 -55.55 -3.68 -41.72
N GLN A 69 -56.47 -4.35 -42.42
CA GLN A 69 -57.09 -3.85 -43.65
C GLN A 69 -58.09 -2.71 -43.41
N CYS A 70 -58.67 -2.63 -42.21
CA CYS A 70 -59.59 -1.56 -41.81
C CYS A 70 -58.87 -0.46 -41.01
N ALA A 71 -57.54 -0.47 -40.94
CA ALA A 71 -56.74 0.51 -40.22
C ALA A 71 -56.71 1.87 -40.95
N GLU A 72 -57.77 2.65 -40.81
CA GLU A 72 -57.65 4.11 -40.85
C GLU A 72 -56.92 4.58 -39.57
N GLU A 73 -56.32 5.79 -39.56
CA GLU A 73 -55.39 6.27 -38.50
C GLU A 73 -55.92 6.18 -37.05
N ASP A 74 -57.23 6.02 -36.85
CA ASP A 74 -57.88 5.86 -35.53
C ASP A 74 -58.13 4.40 -35.11
N ASN A 75 -57.94 3.44 -36.01
CA ASN A 75 -58.25 2.02 -35.80
C ASN A 75 -57.04 1.17 -35.34
N GLU A 76 -55.81 1.70 -35.34
CA GLU A 76 -54.64 1.03 -34.76
C GLU A 76 -54.86 0.66 -33.28
N ASP A 77 -55.65 1.45 -32.57
CA ASP A 77 -56.04 1.21 -31.18
C ASP A 77 -56.84 -0.08 -30.96
N SER A 78 -57.61 -0.51 -31.97
CA SER A 78 -58.36 -1.76 -31.90
C SER A 78 -57.43 -2.97 -32.03
N LEU A 79 -56.48 -2.92 -32.95
CA LEU A 79 -55.45 -3.95 -33.13
C LEU A 79 -54.53 -4.04 -31.91
N ARG A 80 -54.13 -2.90 -31.34
CA ARG A 80 -53.33 -2.83 -30.11
C ARG A 80 -54.01 -3.52 -28.93
N ARG A 81 -55.30 -3.24 -28.71
CA ARG A 81 -56.08 -3.90 -27.65
C ARG A 81 -56.30 -5.39 -27.91
N PHE A 82 -56.51 -5.80 -29.16
CA PHE A 82 -56.56 -7.21 -29.54
C PHE A 82 -55.26 -7.93 -29.16
N LEU A 83 -54.11 -7.39 -29.56
CA LEU A 83 -52.80 -7.97 -29.31
C LEU A 83 -52.46 -8.01 -27.81
N LEU A 84 -52.76 -6.94 -27.06
CA LEU A 84 -52.62 -6.91 -25.60
C LEU A 84 -53.44 -8.00 -24.91
N GLN A 85 -54.70 -8.18 -25.32
CA GLN A 85 -55.59 -9.16 -24.71
C GLN A 85 -55.19 -10.59 -25.10
N LYS A 86 -54.71 -10.81 -26.34
CA LYS A 86 -54.11 -12.08 -26.77
C LYS A 86 -52.83 -12.39 -25.99
N LEU A 87 -51.97 -11.41 -25.74
CA LEU A 87 -50.74 -11.56 -24.97
C LEU A 87 -51.01 -12.03 -23.53
N LYS A 88 -52.04 -11.48 -22.88
CA LYS A 88 -52.48 -11.94 -21.55
C LYS A 88 -52.92 -13.41 -21.55
N GLY A 89 -53.62 -13.83 -22.60
CA GLY A 89 -54.13 -15.19 -22.77
C GLY A 89 -53.10 -16.25 -23.17
N LEU A 90 -51.91 -15.85 -23.62
CA LEU A 90 -50.86 -16.79 -24.04
C LEU A 90 -50.19 -17.50 -22.87
N ARG A 91 -49.85 -18.78 -23.08
CA ARG A 91 -49.10 -19.58 -22.11
C ARG A 91 -47.62 -19.20 -22.17
N PRO A 92 -46.90 -19.24 -21.03
CA PRO A 92 -45.46 -18.92 -20.99
C PRO A 92 -44.58 -19.87 -21.82
N ALA A 93 -45.10 -21.02 -22.25
CA ALA A 93 -44.41 -21.95 -23.14
C ALA A 93 -44.32 -21.45 -24.60
N ASP A 94 -45.23 -20.58 -25.02
CA ASP A 94 -45.37 -20.14 -26.42
C ASP A 94 -44.42 -18.95 -26.71
N LYS A 95 -43.11 -19.16 -26.51
CA LYS A 95 -42.07 -18.11 -26.56
C LYS A 95 -41.96 -17.39 -27.92
N THR A 96 -42.13 -18.12 -29.02
CA THR A 96 -42.04 -17.55 -30.37
C THR A 96 -43.21 -16.61 -30.68
N GLN A 97 -44.44 -17.05 -30.38
CA GLN A 97 -45.65 -16.24 -30.54
C GLN A 97 -45.61 -15.01 -29.63
N THR A 98 -45.18 -15.19 -28.38
CA THR A 98 -44.97 -14.08 -27.44
C THR A 98 -43.98 -13.07 -28.00
N THR A 99 -42.87 -13.53 -28.61
CA THR A 99 -41.86 -12.65 -29.21
C THR A 99 -42.39 -11.87 -30.40
N VAL A 100 -43.07 -12.53 -31.34
CA VAL A 100 -43.64 -11.85 -32.52
C VAL A 100 -44.70 -10.83 -32.11
N ILE A 101 -45.61 -11.19 -31.20
CA ILE A 101 -46.65 -10.27 -30.70
C ILE A 101 -46.02 -9.11 -29.93
N THR A 102 -45.00 -9.36 -29.11
CA THR A 102 -44.29 -8.30 -28.37
C THR A 102 -43.59 -7.34 -29.32
N PHE A 103 -42.87 -7.83 -30.33
CA PHE A 103 -42.21 -7.00 -31.33
C PHE A 103 -43.20 -6.17 -32.13
N TRP A 104 -44.32 -6.78 -32.52
CA TRP A 104 -45.35 -6.09 -33.26
C TRP A 104 -46.07 -5.03 -32.41
N LEU A 105 -46.34 -5.33 -31.13
CA LEU A 105 -46.86 -4.36 -30.17
C LEU A 105 -45.89 -3.19 -30.01
N VAL A 106 -44.60 -3.46 -29.78
CA VAL A 106 -43.58 -2.41 -29.65
C VAL A 106 -43.54 -1.54 -30.90
N GLU A 107 -43.54 -2.13 -32.10
CA GLU A 107 -43.56 -1.38 -33.36
C GLU A 107 -44.82 -0.52 -33.51
N LEU A 108 -45.99 -1.03 -33.12
CA LEU A 108 -47.26 -0.30 -33.19
C LEU A 108 -47.28 0.87 -32.20
N PHE A 109 -46.81 0.66 -30.96
CA PHE A 109 -46.66 1.74 -29.99
C PHE A 109 -45.69 2.83 -30.47
N LEU A 110 -44.51 2.44 -30.98
CA LEU A 110 -43.50 3.37 -31.49
C LEU A 110 -43.98 4.13 -32.74
N ASN A 111 -44.73 3.47 -33.63
CA ASN A 111 -45.34 4.13 -34.79
C ASN A 111 -46.34 5.20 -34.37
N ARG A 112 -47.23 4.87 -33.42
CA ARG A 112 -48.24 5.83 -32.95
C ARG A 112 -47.64 6.98 -32.16
N LEU A 113 -46.63 6.72 -31.32
CA LEU A 113 -45.89 7.78 -30.63
C LEU A 113 -45.13 8.65 -31.64
N GLY A 114 -44.54 8.03 -32.68
CA GLY A 114 -43.88 8.70 -33.80
C GLY A 114 -44.81 9.62 -34.60
N THR A 115 -46.03 9.20 -34.93
CA THR A 115 -47.02 10.04 -35.66
C THR A 115 -47.54 11.19 -34.82
N LEU A 116 -47.84 10.96 -33.54
CA LEU A 116 -48.22 12.02 -32.61
C LEU A 116 -47.10 13.07 -32.44
N ARG A 117 -45.85 12.62 -32.49
CA ARG A 117 -44.68 13.49 -32.44
C ARG A 117 -44.50 14.32 -33.70
N THR A 118 -44.60 13.73 -34.90
CA THR A 118 -44.50 14.48 -36.17
C THR A 118 -45.63 15.49 -36.32
N ALA A 119 -46.78 15.22 -35.72
CA ALA A 119 -47.89 16.16 -35.59
C ALA A 119 -47.67 17.26 -34.52
N GLY A 120 -46.55 17.24 -33.77
CA GLY A 120 -46.21 18.24 -32.75
C GLY A 120 -46.99 18.11 -31.44
N ARG A 121 -47.69 17.00 -31.20
CA ARG A 121 -48.63 16.80 -30.07
C ARG A 121 -48.01 16.12 -28.85
N GLN A 122 -46.70 16.31 -28.63
CA GLN A 122 -45.95 15.63 -27.55
C GLN A 122 -46.48 15.96 -26.13
N ASN A 123 -47.13 17.11 -25.96
CA ASN A 123 -47.65 17.56 -24.67
C ASN A 123 -49.14 17.23 -24.46
N GLU A 124 -49.80 16.60 -25.43
CA GLU A 124 -51.18 16.16 -25.24
C GLU A 124 -51.25 14.98 -24.26
N GLY A 125 -52.28 14.96 -23.41
CA GLY A 125 -52.50 13.86 -22.47
C GLY A 125 -52.65 12.49 -23.15
N THR A 126 -53.03 12.47 -24.42
CA THR A 126 -53.07 11.28 -25.28
C THR A 126 -51.69 10.66 -25.47
N TYR A 127 -50.66 11.48 -25.73
CA TYR A 127 -49.27 11.04 -25.86
C TYR A 127 -48.74 10.51 -24.51
N LEU A 128 -48.93 11.27 -23.43
CA LEU A 128 -48.47 10.87 -22.09
C LEU A 128 -49.13 9.57 -21.60
N ASN A 129 -50.43 9.40 -21.84
CA ASN A 129 -51.13 8.16 -21.52
C ASN A 129 -50.59 6.98 -22.35
N LEU A 130 -50.29 7.20 -23.63
CA LEU A 130 -49.73 6.17 -24.50
C LEU A 130 -48.31 5.76 -24.07
N VAL A 131 -47.48 6.72 -23.63
CA VAL A 131 -46.16 6.46 -23.03
C VAL A 131 -46.30 5.66 -21.73
N ALA A 132 -47.26 6.01 -20.88
CA ALA A 132 -47.51 5.28 -19.62
C ALA A 132 -48.00 3.84 -19.88
N GLU A 133 -48.89 3.65 -20.85
CA GLU A 133 -49.33 2.32 -21.30
C GLU A 133 -48.17 1.50 -21.88
N PHE A 134 -47.30 2.13 -22.66
CA PHE A 134 -46.10 1.48 -23.21
C PHE A 134 -45.13 1.07 -22.10
N ARG A 135 -44.89 1.96 -21.11
CA ARG A 135 -44.07 1.63 -19.92
C ARG A 135 -44.67 0.45 -19.15
N GLY A 136 -45.98 0.47 -18.89
CA GLY A 136 -46.66 -0.64 -18.22
C GLY A 136 -46.58 -1.96 -18.98
N LEU A 137 -46.62 -1.92 -20.31
CA LEU A 137 -46.41 -3.11 -21.16
C LEU A 137 -44.99 -3.66 -21.01
N LEU A 138 -43.97 -2.80 -20.98
CA LEU A 138 -42.58 -3.21 -20.83
C LEU A 138 -42.28 -3.79 -19.45
N GLU A 139 -43.01 -3.37 -18.42
CA GLU A 139 -42.91 -3.89 -17.05
C GLU A 139 -43.62 -5.25 -16.87
N GLU A 140 -44.49 -5.67 -17.80
CA GLU A 140 -45.17 -6.96 -17.72
C GLU A 140 -44.14 -8.11 -17.82
N PRO A 141 -44.11 -9.08 -16.87
CA PRO A 141 -43.00 -10.03 -16.73
C PRO A 141 -42.76 -10.89 -17.98
N LYS A 142 -43.82 -11.27 -18.69
CA LYS A 142 -43.72 -12.03 -19.96
C LYS A 142 -43.03 -11.22 -21.06
N VAL A 143 -43.31 -9.92 -21.10
CA VAL A 143 -42.73 -8.99 -22.06
C VAL A 143 -41.30 -8.66 -21.66
N ALA A 144 -41.06 -8.35 -20.38
CA ALA A 144 -39.73 -8.08 -19.86
C ALA A 144 -38.76 -9.23 -20.12
N GLU A 145 -39.18 -10.50 -19.92
CA GLU A 145 -38.36 -11.68 -20.25
C GLU A 145 -38.04 -11.73 -21.76
N CYS A 146 -39.03 -11.56 -22.62
CA CYS A 146 -38.86 -11.58 -24.08
C CYS A 146 -37.93 -10.45 -24.58
N VAL A 147 -38.14 -9.24 -24.07
CA VAL A 147 -37.35 -8.05 -24.38
C VAL A 147 -35.92 -8.22 -23.86
N SER A 148 -35.73 -8.83 -22.68
CA SER A 148 -34.40 -9.11 -22.12
C SER A 148 -33.59 -10.09 -22.95
N ASN A 149 -34.25 -11.07 -23.58
CA ASN A 149 -33.60 -12.04 -24.47
C ASN A 149 -33.25 -11.42 -25.84
N ASN A 150 -34.01 -10.41 -26.29
CA ASN A 150 -33.87 -9.80 -27.61
C ASN A 150 -33.48 -8.31 -27.58
N ARG A 151 -32.68 -7.88 -26.58
CA ARG A 151 -32.33 -6.48 -26.35
C ARG A 151 -31.86 -5.77 -27.61
N SER A 152 -30.90 -6.34 -28.34
CA SER A 152 -30.28 -5.71 -29.52
C SER A 152 -31.28 -5.38 -30.64
N ALA A 153 -32.30 -6.21 -30.83
CA ALA A 153 -33.30 -6.02 -31.86
C ALA A 153 -34.33 -4.95 -31.46
N VAL A 154 -34.77 -4.94 -30.19
CA VAL A 154 -35.66 -3.89 -29.66
C VAL A 154 -34.99 -2.51 -29.68
N TYR A 155 -33.71 -2.43 -29.30
CA TYR A 155 -32.94 -1.19 -29.41
C TYR A 155 -32.82 -0.69 -30.86
N LYS A 156 -32.60 -1.58 -31.83
CA LYS A 156 -32.59 -1.21 -33.25
C LYS A 156 -33.95 -0.71 -33.73
N LEU A 157 -35.06 -1.26 -33.21
CA LEU A 157 -36.40 -0.79 -33.53
C LEU A 157 -36.62 0.62 -32.97
N ILE A 158 -36.38 0.85 -31.68
CA ILE A 158 -36.54 2.17 -31.05
C ILE A 158 -35.67 3.23 -31.75
N ALA A 159 -34.42 2.89 -32.07
CA ALA A 159 -33.51 3.78 -32.80
C ALA A 159 -34.03 4.15 -34.21
N LYS A 160 -34.72 3.23 -34.92
CA LYS A 160 -35.33 3.51 -36.23
C LYS A 160 -36.49 4.50 -36.15
N HIS A 161 -37.29 4.45 -35.09
CA HIS A 161 -38.37 5.42 -34.87
C HIS A 161 -37.87 6.74 -34.29
N GLY A 162 -36.62 6.78 -33.80
CA GLY A 162 -35.95 7.98 -33.32
C GLY A 162 -36.50 8.50 -32.00
N GLU A 163 -37.08 7.65 -31.15
CA GLU A 163 -37.68 8.07 -29.88
C GLU A 163 -36.65 8.13 -28.75
N GLU A 164 -36.03 9.30 -28.62
CA GLU A 164 -34.93 9.59 -27.69
C GLU A 164 -35.30 9.41 -26.20
N ASN A 165 -36.43 9.97 -25.79
CA ASN A 165 -36.90 9.88 -24.39
C ASN A 165 -37.34 8.45 -24.04
N ILE A 166 -37.95 7.75 -24.99
CA ILE A 166 -38.45 6.38 -24.80
C ILE A 166 -37.28 5.38 -24.82
N LEU A 167 -36.20 5.68 -25.54
CA LEU A 167 -34.95 4.93 -25.47
C LEU A 167 -34.33 5.02 -24.07
N ILE A 168 -34.30 6.22 -23.46
CA ILE A 168 -33.80 6.41 -22.08
C ILE A 168 -34.69 5.65 -21.09
N ASP A 169 -36.01 5.81 -21.19
CA ASP A 169 -36.96 5.11 -20.33
C ASP A 169 -36.84 3.59 -20.47
N PHE A 170 -36.75 3.10 -21.71
CA PHE A 170 -36.54 1.68 -21.99
C PHE A 170 -35.22 1.17 -21.40
N ALA A 171 -34.12 1.90 -21.58
CA ALA A 171 -32.82 1.52 -21.06
C ALA A 171 -32.78 1.58 -19.52
N ASN A 172 -33.53 2.49 -18.89
CA ASN A 172 -33.74 2.52 -17.43
C ASN A 172 -34.53 1.30 -16.94
N ILE A 173 -35.62 0.91 -17.63
CA ILE A 173 -36.41 -0.29 -17.31
C ILE A 173 -35.57 -1.56 -17.46
N MET A 174 -34.75 -1.62 -18.51
CA MET A 174 -33.85 -2.75 -18.79
C MET A 174 -32.59 -2.78 -17.94
N LYS A 175 -32.36 -1.74 -17.10
CA LYS A 175 -31.16 -1.54 -16.28
C LYS A 175 -29.86 -1.53 -17.08
N ASP A 176 -29.93 -1.05 -18.32
CA ASP A 176 -28.79 -0.99 -19.25
C ASP A 176 -28.17 0.41 -19.22
N PHE A 177 -27.54 0.71 -18.08
CA PHE A 177 -27.07 2.05 -17.77
C PHE A 177 -25.88 2.50 -18.64
N GLU A 178 -25.10 1.56 -19.19
CA GLU A 178 -24.01 1.89 -20.12
C GLU A 178 -24.54 2.66 -21.34
N ARG A 179 -25.65 2.19 -21.92
CA ARG A 179 -26.27 2.85 -23.07
C ARG A 179 -26.96 4.15 -22.70
N VAL A 180 -27.58 4.22 -21.51
CA VAL A 180 -28.16 5.48 -20.98
C VAL A 180 -27.07 6.54 -20.88
N ILE A 181 -25.90 6.18 -20.34
CA ILE A 181 -24.78 7.11 -20.16
C ILE A 181 -24.16 7.50 -21.51
N GLN A 182 -23.91 6.55 -22.41
CA GLN A 182 -23.45 6.84 -23.79
C GLN A 182 -24.40 7.81 -24.49
N TYR A 183 -25.70 7.60 -24.32
CA TYR A 183 -26.72 8.44 -24.93
C TYR A 183 -26.73 9.86 -24.36
N HIS A 184 -26.69 10.01 -23.02
CA HIS A 184 -26.56 11.33 -22.40
C HIS A 184 -25.27 12.06 -22.79
N ILE A 185 -24.16 11.33 -22.96
CA ILE A 185 -22.89 11.88 -23.44
C ILE A 185 -23.01 12.37 -24.90
N GLN A 186 -23.64 11.60 -25.79
CA GLN A 186 -23.89 11.99 -27.19
C GLN A 186 -24.75 13.26 -27.28
N ASN A 187 -25.76 13.38 -26.42
CA ASN A 187 -26.64 14.54 -26.35
C ASN A 187 -26.05 15.72 -25.56
N LYS A 188 -24.79 15.63 -25.11
CA LYS A 188 -24.10 16.64 -24.28
C LYS A 188 -24.77 16.93 -22.94
N ASN A 189 -25.65 16.03 -22.48
CA ASN A 189 -26.33 16.12 -21.19
C ASN A 189 -25.50 15.41 -20.11
N TYR A 190 -24.29 15.92 -19.86
CA TYR A 190 -23.32 15.31 -18.93
C TYR A 190 -23.80 15.30 -17.46
N LEU A 191 -24.65 16.26 -17.07
CA LEU A 191 -25.23 16.30 -15.71
C LEU A 191 -26.16 15.11 -15.44
N ALA A 192 -27.04 14.79 -16.39
CA ALA A 192 -27.92 13.63 -16.28
C ALA A 192 -27.11 12.31 -16.30
N ALA A 193 -26.04 12.26 -17.10
CA ALA A 193 -25.11 11.12 -17.09
C ALA A 193 -24.47 10.91 -15.70
N LEU A 194 -24.03 11.99 -15.04
CA LEU A 194 -23.48 11.96 -13.68
C LEU A 194 -24.54 11.54 -12.64
N GLU A 195 -25.78 12.00 -12.76
CA GLU A 195 -26.88 11.57 -11.88
C GLU A 195 -27.18 10.06 -12.03
N VAL A 196 -27.13 9.54 -13.24
CA VAL A 196 -27.28 8.09 -13.49
C VAL A 196 -26.10 7.32 -12.89
N LEU A 197 -24.87 7.80 -13.07
CA LEU A 197 -23.66 7.17 -12.51
C LEU A 197 -23.65 7.16 -10.98
N THR A 198 -24.01 8.28 -10.34
CA THR A 198 -24.11 8.39 -8.86
C THR A 198 -25.16 7.44 -8.28
N ARG A 199 -26.30 7.27 -8.97
CA ARG A 199 -27.36 6.37 -8.51
C ARG A 199 -26.98 4.90 -8.65
N GLN A 200 -26.29 4.54 -9.74
CA GLN A 200 -25.97 3.14 -10.04
C GLN A 200 -24.73 2.63 -9.31
N ASN A 201 -23.78 3.50 -8.93
CA ASN A 201 -22.60 3.16 -8.13
C ASN A 201 -21.80 1.95 -8.66
N ASN A 202 -21.78 1.72 -9.98
CA ASN A 202 -21.00 0.65 -10.60
C ASN A 202 -19.60 1.17 -11.00
N PRO A 203 -18.51 0.65 -10.41
CA PRO A 203 -17.16 1.15 -10.65
C PRO A 203 -16.69 1.02 -12.10
N GLU A 204 -17.08 -0.05 -12.82
CA GLU A 204 -16.65 -0.26 -14.21
C GLU A 204 -17.21 0.79 -15.17
N LEU A 205 -18.47 1.20 -14.98
CA LEU A 205 -19.08 2.27 -15.76
C LEU A 205 -18.41 3.61 -15.46
N VAL A 206 -18.06 3.87 -14.19
CA VAL A 206 -17.31 5.08 -13.81
C VAL A 206 -15.96 5.12 -14.51
N TYR A 207 -15.21 4.01 -14.56
CA TYR A 207 -13.93 3.98 -15.27
C TYR A 207 -14.09 4.22 -16.78
N GLN A 208 -15.06 3.59 -17.44
CA GLN A 208 -15.28 3.73 -18.88
C GLN A 208 -15.66 5.15 -19.29
N PHE A 209 -16.49 5.84 -18.50
CA PHE A 209 -16.98 7.19 -18.81
C PHE A 209 -16.19 8.31 -18.12
N SER A 210 -15.22 7.97 -17.27
CA SER A 210 -14.37 8.96 -16.60
C SER A 210 -13.62 9.91 -17.54
N PRO A 211 -13.04 9.49 -18.69
CA PRO A 211 -12.26 10.41 -19.52
C PRO A 211 -13.14 11.45 -20.22
N THR A 212 -14.31 11.04 -20.70
CA THR A 212 -15.27 11.93 -21.39
C THR A 212 -15.94 12.92 -20.44
N LEU A 213 -16.21 12.50 -19.20
CA LEU A 213 -16.75 13.37 -18.16
C LEU A 213 -15.71 14.34 -17.63
N MET A 214 -14.45 13.92 -17.48
CA MET A 214 -13.36 14.80 -17.06
C MET A 214 -13.09 15.91 -18.08
N GLN A 215 -13.15 15.59 -19.39
CA GLN A 215 -12.94 16.56 -20.45
C GLN A 215 -14.05 17.64 -20.50
N SER A 216 -15.27 17.30 -20.08
CA SER A 216 -16.44 18.17 -20.22
C SER A 216 -16.84 18.89 -18.92
N ILE A 217 -16.86 18.19 -17.78
CA ILE A 217 -17.24 18.73 -16.46
C ILE A 217 -16.29 18.19 -15.37
N PRO A 218 -15.08 18.74 -15.22
CA PRO A 218 -14.08 18.25 -14.25
C PRO A 218 -14.56 18.38 -12.79
N GLN A 219 -15.09 19.54 -12.40
CA GLN A 219 -15.46 19.83 -11.01
C GLN A 219 -16.48 18.85 -10.42
N ARG A 220 -17.62 18.69 -11.12
CA ARG A 220 -18.71 17.80 -10.68
C ARG A 220 -18.31 16.33 -10.73
N THR A 221 -17.43 15.96 -11.68
CA THR A 221 -16.91 14.60 -11.79
C THR A 221 -15.99 14.27 -10.62
N VAL A 222 -15.12 15.20 -10.22
CA VAL A 222 -14.27 15.03 -9.02
C VAL A 222 -15.09 15.02 -7.74
N ASP A 223 -16.10 15.89 -7.60
CA ASP A 223 -17.03 15.85 -6.46
C ASP A 223 -17.72 14.48 -6.35
N MET A 224 -18.09 13.89 -7.49
CA MET A 224 -18.67 12.55 -7.56
C MET A 224 -17.69 11.49 -7.09
N TRP A 225 -16.43 11.52 -7.54
CA TRP A 225 -15.40 10.57 -7.11
C TRP A 225 -15.11 10.70 -5.61
N ILE A 226 -15.01 11.94 -5.11
CA ILE A 226 -14.85 12.20 -3.68
C ILE A 226 -16.05 11.66 -2.91
N ALA A 227 -17.28 11.79 -3.39
CA ALA A 227 -18.45 11.23 -2.71
C ALA A 227 -18.49 9.68 -2.72
N GLN A 228 -17.80 9.03 -3.67
CA GLN A 228 -17.75 7.56 -3.80
C GLN A 228 -16.57 6.90 -3.03
N GLU A 229 -15.74 7.73 -2.36
CA GLU A 229 -14.61 7.46 -1.43
C GLU A 229 -13.90 6.11 -1.52
N LYS A 230 -14.55 5.00 -1.16
CA LYS A 230 -13.91 3.69 -0.92
C LYS A 230 -14.13 2.63 -1.99
N ARG A 231 -14.83 2.97 -3.08
CA ARG A 231 -15.24 1.99 -4.11
C ARG A 231 -14.51 2.12 -5.44
N LEU A 232 -13.75 3.18 -5.60
CA LEU A 232 -12.98 3.46 -6.80
C LEU A 232 -11.51 3.28 -6.50
N ASP A 233 -10.82 2.54 -7.35
CA ASP A 233 -9.37 2.37 -7.34
C ASP A 233 -8.76 3.60 -8.03
N PRO A 234 -8.03 4.46 -7.30
CA PRO A 234 -7.48 5.68 -7.87
C PRO A 234 -6.51 5.40 -9.02
N ALA A 235 -5.78 4.28 -8.98
CA ALA A 235 -4.86 3.86 -10.04
C ALA A 235 -5.54 3.65 -11.41
N ARG A 236 -6.79 3.19 -11.44
CA ARG A 236 -7.55 2.98 -12.69
C ARG A 236 -8.11 4.28 -13.27
N LEU A 237 -8.16 5.34 -12.46
CA LEU A 237 -8.57 6.69 -12.87
C LEU A 237 -7.38 7.52 -13.39
N ILE A 238 -6.14 7.09 -13.13
CA ILE A 238 -4.93 7.77 -13.63
C ILE A 238 -4.97 7.94 -15.16
N PRO A 239 -5.29 6.93 -16.00
CA PRO A 239 -5.35 7.12 -17.45
C PRO A 239 -6.39 8.16 -17.89
N ALA A 240 -7.53 8.28 -17.18
CA ALA A 240 -8.54 9.29 -17.44
C ALA A 240 -8.08 10.70 -17.04
N LEU A 241 -7.23 10.77 -16.02
CA LEU A 241 -6.52 11.98 -15.61
C LEU A 241 -5.31 12.28 -16.50
N VAL A 242 -4.68 11.30 -17.15
CA VAL A 242 -3.43 11.48 -17.92
C VAL A 242 -3.69 11.88 -19.38
N GLN A 243 -4.91 11.77 -19.92
CA GLN A 243 -5.29 12.20 -21.28
C GLN A 243 -5.20 13.72 -21.54
N TYR A 244 -4.34 14.43 -20.80
CA TYR A 244 -3.98 15.82 -20.98
C TYR A 244 -2.87 15.98 -22.00
N ASP A 245 -3.26 16.28 -23.24
CA ASP A 245 -2.39 16.95 -24.21
C ASP A 245 -2.78 18.42 -24.44
N ASN A 246 -3.92 18.89 -23.93
CA ASN A 246 -4.32 20.28 -24.11
C ASN A 246 -3.94 21.16 -22.90
N ILE A 247 -2.83 21.86 -23.07
CA ILE A 247 -2.20 22.90 -22.22
C ILE A 247 -3.16 24.07 -21.81
N LYS A 248 -4.44 24.04 -22.18
CA LYS A 248 -5.35 25.20 -22.10
C LYS A 248 -6.24 25.25 -20.85
N ASP A 249 -6.50 24.14 -20.17
CA ASP A 249 -7.45 24.13 -19.04
C ASP A 249 -6.76 23.90 -17.69
N ARG A 250 -6.20 24.98 -17.12
CA ARG A 250 -5.70 25.04 -15.73
C ARG A 250 -6.73 24.52 -14.71
N SER A 251 -8.02 24.70 -15.00
CA SER A 251 -9.14 24.28 -14.14
C SER A 251 -9.21 22.76 -13.97
N GLN A 252 -9.02 21.99 -15.04
CA GLN A 252 -9.05 20.53 -14.96
C GLN A 252 -7.86 20.02 -14.12
N GLY A 253 -6.67 20.60 -14.33
CA GLY A 253 -5.46 20.27 -13.58
C GLY A 253 -5.58 20.55 -12.07
N CYS A 254 -6.20 21.69 -11.70
CA CYS A 254 -6.47 22.00 -10.29
C CYS A 254 -7.46 21.01 -9.65
N GLU A 255 -8.50 20.59 -10.38
CA GLU A 255 -9.45 19.59 -9.88
C GLU A 255 -8.83 18.18 -9.80
N ALA A 256 -7.93 17.85 -10.72
CA ALA A 256 -7.11 16.63 -10.65
C ALA A 256 -6.21 16.64 -9.40
N ILE A 257 -5.55 17.77 -9.10
CA ILE A 257 -4.80 17.95 -7.85
C ILE A 257 -5.70 17.75 -6.65
N ARG A 258 -6.89 18.37 -6.60
CA ARG A 258 -7.84 18.22 -5.49
C ARG A 258 -8.24 16.77 -5.24
N TYR A 259 -8.46 15.99 -6.31
CA TYR A 259 -8.76 14.57 -6.18
C TYR A 259 -7.55 13.77 -5.66
N LEU A 260 -6.36 14.03 -6.18
CA LEU A 260 -5.15 13.32 -5.79
C LEU A 260 -4.72 13.68 -4.36
N GLU A 261 -4.86 14.93 -3.93
CA GLU A 261 -4.69 15.35 -2.53
C GLU A 261 -5.67 14.62 -1.61
N PHE A 262 -6.92 14.42 -2.05
CA PHE A 262 -7.89 13.60 -1.30
C PHE A 262 -7.41 12.14 -1.20
N CYS A 263 -6.91 11.57 -2.30
CA CYS A 263 -6.34 10.21 -2.32
C CYS A 263 -5.13 10.06 -1.39
N VAL A 264 -4.23 11.04 -1.37
CA VAL A 264 -3.02 11.01 -0.55
C VAL A 264 -3.34 11.27 0.92
N TYR A 265 -4.07 12.35 1.24
CA TYR A 265 -4.27 12.78 2.63
C TYR A 265 -5.42 12.11 3.37
N LYS A 266 -6.49 11.70 2.68
CA LYS A 266 -7.68 11.10 3.34
C LYS A 266 -7.80 9.60 3.12
N LEU A 267 -7.45 9.10 1.93
CA LEU A 267 -7.45 7.66 1.65
C LEU A 267 -6.15 6.99 2.08
N GLY A 268 -5.05 7.74 2.19
CA GLY A 268 -3.74 7.21 2.61
C GLY A 268 -3.15 6.24 1.59
N SER A 269 -3.51 6.38 0.31
CA SER A 269 -2.97 5.55 -0.77
C SER A 269 -1.46 5.78 -0.88
N ARG A 270 -0.66 4.70 -0.88
CA ARG A 270 0.80 4.72 -1.06
C ARG A 270 1.22 4.31 -2.48
N ASP A 271 0.29 4.34 -3.43
CA ASP A 271 0.57 3.87 -4.79
C ASP A 271 1.51 4.85 -5.50
N GLU A 272 2.68 4.37 -5.91
CA GLU A 272 3.72 5.16 -6.56
C GLU A 272 3.21 5.94 -7.78
N ALA A 273 2.29 5.36 -8.55
CA ALA A 273 1.72 6.00 -9.74
C ALA A 273 0.90 7.27 -9.40
N ILE A 274 0.19 7.27 -8.26
CA ILE A 274 -0.61 8.42 -7.80
C ILE A 274 0.32 9.56 -7.40
N HIS A 275 1.33 9.25 -6.59
CA HIS A 275 2.29 10.23 -6.12
C HIS A 275 3.18 10.77 -7.26
N ASN A 276 3.59 9.92 -8.20
CA ASN A 276 4.33 10.33 -9.40
C ASN A 276 3.51 11.29 -10.27
N TYR A 277 2.23 10.98 -10.49
CA TYR A 277 1.35 11.82 -11.28
C TYR A 277 1.00 13.15 -10.57
N LEU A 278 0.76 13.11 -9.26
CA LEU A 278 0.58 14.31 -8.43
C LEU A 278 1.80 15.21 -8.48
N LEU A 279 3.01 14.64 -8.35
CA LEU A 279 4.26 15.37 -8.45
C LEU A 279 4.42 16.02 -9.84
N ALA A 280 4.10 15.30 -10.91
CA ALA A 280 4.12 15.86 -12.26
C ALA A 280 3.11 17.00 -12.46
N LEU A 281 1.93 16.92 -11.84
CA LEU A 281 0.95 18.00 -11.87
C LEU A 281 1.39 19.22 -11.05
N TYR A 282 1.94 19.02 -9.85
CA TYR A 282 2.49 20.12 -9.05
C TYR A 282 3.65 20.81 -9.76
N ALA A 283 4.58 20.05 -10.35
CA ALA A 283 5.70 20.61 -11.10
C ALA A 283 5.23 21.48 -12.29
N ARG A 284 4.09 21.15 -12.91
CA ARG A 284 3.55 21.90 -14.06
C ARG A 284 2.64 23.07 -13.68
N LEU A 285 1.95 23.01 -12.54
CA LEU A 285 0.90 23.95 -12.18
C LEU A 285 1.26 24.85 -10.99
N ASP A 286 1.89 24.31 -9.94
CA ASP A 286 2.18 24.99 -8.67
C ASP A 286 3.51 24.56 -8.02
N GLU A 287 4.57 25.34 -8.26
CA GLU A 287 5.91 25.10 -7.70
C GLU A 287 5.96 25.20 -6.15
N ASN A 288 5.17 26.09 -5.54
CA ASN A 288 5.15 26.24 -4.08
C ASN A 288 4.51 25.05 -3.36
N ASN A 289 3.43 24.50 -3.93
CA ASN A 289 2.78 23.32 -3.40
C ASN A 289 3.63 22.06 -3.60
N LEU A 290 4.39 22.00 -4.71
CA LEU A 290 5.40 20.96 -4.91
C LEU A 290 6.41 20.94 -3.76
N MET A 291 6.98 22.09 -3.40
CA MET A 291 7.95 22.16 -2.31
C MET A 291 7.31 21.76 -0.97
N CYS A 292 6.11 22.23 -0.66
CA CYS A 292 5.40 21.81 0.55
C CYS A 292 5.14 20.29 0.60
N TYR A 293 4.80 19.70 -0.54
CA TYR A 293 4.61 18.26 -0.68
C TYR A 293 5.91 17.49 -0.48
N LEU A 294 7.01 17.90 -1.12
CA LEU A 294 8.33 17.28 -0.99
C LEU A 294 8.86 17.32 0.46
N HIS A 295 8.66 18.44 1.16
CA HIS A 295 9.08 18.55 2.57
C HIS A 295 8.22 17.68 3.52
N ARG A 296 6.97 17.41 3.15
CA ARG A 296 6.01 16.68 3.99
C ARG A 296 6.07 15.16 3.83
N GLU A 297 6.34 14.67 2.63
CA GLU A 297 6.42 13.23 2.32
C GLU A 297 7.78 12.60 2.71
N GLY A 298 8.73 13.40 3.21
CA GLY A 298 9.89 12.93 3.96
C GLY A 298 11.24 13.08 3.24
N GLN A 299 12.30 12.99 4.04
CA GLN A 299 13.70 13.12 3.60
C GLN A 299 14.36 11.75 3.31
N ASP A 300 13.67 10.65 3.62
CA ASP A 300 14.22 9.30 3.58
C ASP A 300 13.81 8.53 2.33
N LYS A 301 14.80 7.92 1.67
CA LYS A 301 14.68 7.09 0.46
C LYS A 301 13.66 5.93 0.56
N THR A 302 13.36 5.46 1.78
CA THR A 302 12.44 4.35 2.05
C THR A 302 11.04 4.81 2.50
N ALA A 303 10.90 6.07 2.92
CA ALA A 303 9.64 6.64 3.38
C ALA A 303 8.86 7.31 2.24
N VAL A 304 9.57 7.73 1.19
CA VAL A 304 9.01 8.44 0.04
C VAL A 304 8.17 7.49 -0.83
N PRO A 305 6.87 7.79 -1.05
CA PRO A 305 5.97 6.95 -1.85
C PRO A 305 5.99 7.27 -3.35
N TYR A 306 6.99 8.02 -3.85
CA TYR A 306 7.16 8.35 -5.27
C TYR A 306 8.51 7.89 -5.82
N ASP A 307 8.57 7.64 -7.13
CA ASP A 307 9.82 7.31 -7.82
C ASP A 307 10.69 8.57 -7.97
N LEU A 308 11.76 8.62 -7.17
CA LEU A 308 12.76 9.67 -7.17
C LEU A 308 13.37 9.92 -8.56
N LYS A 309 13.56 8.87 -9.39
CA LYS A 309 14.13 9.01 -10.75
C LYS A 309 13.15 9.67 -11.71
N TYR A 310 11.88 9.29 -11.62
CA TYR A 310 10.82 9.93 -12.39
C TYR A 310 10.67 11.39 -11.98
N ALA A 311 10.65 11.67 -10.67
CA ALA A 311 10.57 13.03 -10.13
C ALA A 311 11.73 13.90 -10.62
N LEU A 312 12.97 13.41 -10.58
CA LEU A 312 14.13 14.14 -11.13
C LEU A 312 13.98 14.45 -12.61
N ARG A 313 13.51 13.50 -13.43
CA ARG A 313 13.33 13.73 -14.86
C ARG A 313 12.34 14.86 -15.11
N VAL A 314 11.19 14.82 -14.46
CA VAL A 314 10.13 15.83 -14.63
C VAL A 314 10.59 17.20 -14.13
N CYS A 315 11.22 17.28 -12.96
CA CYS A 315 11.73 18.54 -12.41
C CYS A 315 12.88 19.11 -13.25
N SER A 316 13.74 18.26 -13.83
CA SER A 316 14.83 18.67 -14.72
C SER A 316 14.31 19.21 -16.06
N GLU A 317 13.32 18.53 -16.66
CA GLU A 317 12.67 18.99 -17.90
C GLU A 317 12.01 20.37 -17.73
N LEU A 318 11.41 20.62 -16.56
CA LEU A 318 10.75 21.88 -16.21
C LEU A 318 11.70 22.94 -15.61
N ARG A 319 12.99 22.62 -15.47
CA ARG A 319 14.04 23.48 -14.87
C ARG A 319 13.75 23.95 -13.45
N LEU A 320 13.09 23.12 -12.64
CA LEU A 320 12.80 23.40 -11.23
C LEU A 320 14.01 23.04 -10.35
N THR A 321 15.02 23.90 -10.35
CA THR A 321 16.33 23.64 -9.70
C THR A 321 16.22 23.38 -8.20
N ARG A 322 15.41 24.15 -7.45
CA ARG A 322 15.23 23.97 -6.00
C ARG A 322 14.61 22.62 -5.64
N ALA A 323 13.64 22.16 -6.44
CA ALA A 323 13.01 20.85 -6.27
C ALA A 323 14.00 19.73 -6.62
N CYS A 324 14.79 19.89 -7.69
CA CYS A 324 15.86 18.95 -8.04
C CYS A 324 16.86 18.78 -6.89
N VAL A 325 17.34 19.87 -6.27
CA VAL A 325 18.27 19.79 -5.15
C VAL A 325 17.68 19.01 -3.97
N HIS A 326 16.41 19.26 -3.62
CA HIS A 326 15.73 18.49 -2.58
C HIS A 326 15.68 17.00 -2.94
N ILE A 327 15.31 16.66 -4.17
CA ILE A 327 15.22 15.26 -4.62
C ILE A 327 16.62 14.60 -4.61
N TYR A 328 17.68 15.26 -5.08
CA TYR A 328 19.04 14.74 -5.00
C TYR A 328 19.50 14.51 -3.56
N SER A 329 19.16 15.43 -2.64
CA SER A 329 19.40 15.24 -1.21
C SER A 329 18.65 14.03 -0.65
N THR A 330 17.40 13.79 -1.04
CA THR A 330 16.65 12.59 -0.61
C THR A 330 17.18 11.29 -1.24
N MET A 331 17.86 11.38 -2.38
CA MET A 331 18.53 10.24 -3.02
C MET A 331 19.91 9.93 -2.41
N GLU A 332 20.37 10.73 -1.44
CA GLU A 332 21.71 10.68 -0.85
C GLU A 332 22.84 11.02 -1.85
N LEU A 333 22.48 11.64 -2.97
CA LEU A 333 23.40 12.11 -4.01
C LEU A 333 23.76 13.58 -3.73
N TYR A 334 24.50 13.79 -2.65
CA TYR A 334 24.81 15.13 -2.15
C TYR A 334 25.77 15.91 -3.06
N GLU A 335 26.63 15.23 -3.82
CA GLU A 335 27.55 15.91 -4.75
C GLU A 335 26.78 16.64 -5.85
N GLU A 336 25.88 15.93 -6.53
CA GLU A 336 25.03 16.49 -7.58
C GLU A 336 24.03 17.50 -7.02
N ALA A 337 23.55 17.28 -5.79
CA ALA A 337 22.70 18.24 -5.08
C ALA A 337 23.41 19.58 -4.85
N VAL A 338 24.67 19.53 -4.40
CA VAL A 338 25.49 20.72 -4.15
C VAL A 338 25.85 21.42 -5.47
N ASP A 339 26.23 20.68 -6.51
CA ASP A 339 26.55 21.26 -7.82
C ASP A 339 25.37 22.06 -8.39
N LEU A 340 24.14 21.52 -8.29
CA LEU A 340 22.93 22.23 -8.72
C LEU A 340 22.48 23.32 -7.74
N ALA A 341 22.78 23.19 -6.46
CA ALA A 341 22.49 24.23 -5.47
C ALA A 341 23.37 25.47 -5.69
N LEU A 342 24.64 25.27 -6.05
CA LEU A 342 25.60 26.33 -6.32
C LEU A 342 25.17 27.25 -7.47
N GLU A 343 24.45 26.73 -8.47
CA GLU A 343 23.85 27.54 -9.54
C GLU A 343 22.71 28.47 -9.08
N VAL A 344 22.10 28.19 -7.92
CA VAL A 344 20.89 28.88 -7.43
C VAL A 344 21.18 29.73 -6.20
N ASP A 345 21.68 29.11 -5.13
CA ASP A 345 21.89 29.72 -3.83
C ASP A 345 22.96 28.96 -3.01
N ILE A 346 23.97 29.70 -2.54
CA ILE A 346 25.07 29.17 -1.74
C ILE A 346 24.58 28.70 -0.37
N ASP A 347 23.60 29.38 0.22
CA ASP A 347 23.08 29.01 1.54
C ASP A 347 22.34 27.66 1.47
N LEU A 348 21.70 27.38 0.33
CA LEU A 348 21.09 26.08 0.05
C LEU A 348 22.16 25.00 -0.19
N ALA A 349 23.29 25.35 -0.79
CA ALA A 349 24.43 24.45 -0.92
C ALA A 349 25.05 24.09 0.45
N LYS A 350 25.23 25.08 1.35
CA LYS A 350 25.69 24.88 2.73
C LYS A 350 24.77 23.91 3.49
N LEU A 351 23.47 24.15 3.45
CA LEU A 351 22.49 23.31 4.13
C LEU A 351 22.49 21.86 3.63
N ASN A 352 22.77 21.62 2.34
CA ASN A 352 22.90 20.25 1.83
C ASN A 352 24.26 19.62 2.11
N ALA A 353 25.32 20.42 2.24
CA ALA A 353 26.65 19.94 2.62
C ALA A 353 26.74 19.49 4.09
N ASP A 354 25.89 20.03 4.97
CA ASP A 354 25.85 19.65 6.39
C ASP A 354 24.98 18.42 6.71
N LYS A 355 24.03 18.08 5.83
CA LYS A 355 23.17 16.90 5.98
C LYS A 355 23.91 15.56 6.14
N PRO A 356 25.03 15.26 5.45
CA PRO A 356 25.76 14.01 5.65
C PRO A 356 26.54 14.00 6.98
N GLU A 357 25.84 13.87 8.12
CA GLU A 357 26.43 13.85 9.47
C GLU A 357 27.33 12.63 9.70
N ASN A 358 27.05 11.49 9.06
CA ASN A 358 27.77 10.23 9.28
C ASN A 358 29.09 10.11 8.50
N ASN A 359 29.32 10.96 7.50
CA ASN A 359 30.47 10.85 6.60
C ASN A 359 31.27 12.16 6.56
N GLU A 360 32.15 12.36 7.54
CA GLU A 360 33.03 13.54 7.62
C GLU A 360 33.87 13.75 6.35
N GLU A 361 34.32 12.67 5.70
CA GLU A 361 35.07 12.75 4.43
C GLU A 361 34.23 13.31 3.28
N LEU A 362 32.96 12.94 3.18
CA LEU A 362 32.04 13.46 2.17
C LEU A 362 31.70 14.92 2.48
N ARG A 363 31.41 15.24 3.75
CA ARG A 363 31.20 16.62 4.19
C ARG A 363 32.40 17.50 3.81
N LYS A 364 33.62 17.05 4.11
CA LYS A 364 34.85 17.77 3.74
C LYS A 364 34.95 17.96 2.21
N LYS A 365 34.67 16.93 1.40
CA LYS A 365 34.69 17.04 -0.07
C LYS A 365 33.65 18.02 -0.61
N LEU A 366 32.41 17.99 -0.10
CA LEU A 366 31.34 18.89 -0.51
C LEU A 366 31.66 20.34 -0.15
N TRP A 367 32.09 20.57 1.09
CA TRP A 367 32.50 21.89 1.54
C TRP A 367 33.71 22.41 0.76
N LEU A 368 34.66 21.54 0.36
CA LEU A 368 35.77 21.93 -0.53
C LEU A 368 35.29 22.30 -1.94
N LYS A 369 34.32 21.58 -2.51
CA LYS A 369 33.71 21.94 -3.80
C LYS A 369 33.00 23.30 -3.73
N ILE A 370 32.26 23.56 -2.65
CA ILE A 370 31.60 24.86 -2.43
C ILE A 370 32.67 25.96 -2.29
N ALA A 371 33.71 25.74 -1.48
CA ALA A 371 34.82 26.68 -1.33
C ALA A 371 35.52 26.94 -2.68
N GLN A 372 35.78 25.90 -3.47
CA GLN A 372 36.37 26.02 -4.80
C GLN A 372 35.50 26.89 -5.72
N HIS A 373 34.17 26.71 -5.70
CA HIS A 373 33.25 27.51 -6.49
C HIS A 373 33.19 28.97 -6.02
N VAL A 374 33.14 29.22 -4.70
CA VAL A 374 33.16 30.57 -4.13
C VAL A 374 34.46 31.31 -4.47
N VAL A 375 35.61 30.63 -4.40
CA VAL A 375 36.92 31.21 -4.70
C VAL A 375 37.11 31.46 -6.20
N THR A 376 36.69 30.53 -7.07
CA THR A 376 36.89 30.65 -8.52
C THR A 376 35.89 31.59 -9.20
N GLU A 377 34.61 31.57 -8.80
CA GLU A 377 33.56 32.35 -9.47
C GLU A 377 33.31 33.70 -8.83
N GLN A 378 33.32 33.80 -7.51
CA GLN A 378 33.02 35.07 -6.82
C GLN A 378 34.27 35.90 -6.52
N LYS A 379 35.46 35.29 -6.53
CA LYS A 379 36.76 35.93 -6.22
C LYS A 379 36.75 36.75 -4.92
N ASP A 380 35.87 36.40 -3.99
CA ASP A 380 35.69 37.13 -2.74
C ASP A 380 36.38 36.41 -1.60
N ILE A 381 37.60 36.89 -1.29
CA ILE A 381 38.45 36.32 -0.26
C ILE A 381 37.78 36.42 1.12
N LYS A 382 36.99 37.47 1.38
CA LYS A 382 36.38 37.66 2.71
C LYS A 382 35.28 36.65 2.98
N ARG A 383 34.41 36.42 2.00
CA ARG A 383 33.35 35.39 2.11
C ARG A 383 33.92 33.99 2.21
N ALA A 384 35.03 33.71 1.53
CA ALA A 384 35.75 32.44 1.68
C ALA A 384 36.34 32.27 3.09
N MET A 385 36.74 33.36 3.76
CA MET A 385 37.23 33.31 5.15
C MET A 385 36.10 33.19 6.17
N GLU A 386 34.95 33.83 5.94
CA GLU A 386 33.72 33.59 6.72
C GLU A 386 33.28 32.13 6.58
N PHE A 387 33.36 31.57 5.37
CA PHE A 387 33.05 30.16 5.08
C PHE A 387 33.97 29.17 5.81
N LEU A 388 35.25 29.51 6.00
CA LEU A 388 36.19 28.71 6.82
C LEU A 388 35.84 28.73 8.30
N GLN A 389 35.26 29.82 8.81
CA GLN A 389 34.82 29.90 10.20
C GLN A 389 33.52 29.13 10.45
N GLU A 390 32.72 28.90 9.41
CA GLU A 390 31.46 28.13 9.49
C GLU A 390 31.68 26.62 9.46
N CYS A 391 32.86 26.12 9.03
CA CYS A 391 33.13 24.70 8.89
C CYS A 391 34.39 24.25 9.64
N ASP A 392 34.20 23.43 10.68
CA ASP A 392 35.29 22.89 11.49
C ASP A 392 36.18 21.86 10.75
N LEU A 393 35.74 21.33 9.60
CA LEU A 393 36.44 20.25 8.89
C LEU A 393 37.47 20.72 7.86
N ILE A 394 37.37 21.97 7.42
CA ILE A 394 38.25 22.50 6.38
C ILE A 394 39.31 23.37 7.04
N LYS A 395 40.57 23.04 6.73
CA LYS A 395 41.70 23.87 7.14
C LYS A 395 42.05 24.84 6.02
N ILE A 396 42.71 25.93 6.40
CA ILE A 396 43.25 26.92 5.45
C ILE A 396 44.18 26.25 4.43
N GLU A 397 44.93 25.22 4.86
CA GLU A 397 45.81 24.40 4.02
C GLU A 397 45.09 23.79 2.82
N ASP A 398 43.82 23.42 2.97
CA ASP A 398 43.05 22.75 1.92
C ASP A 398 42.53 23.75 0.86
N ILE A 399 42.31 25.03 1.22
CA ILE A 399 41.80 26.05 0.30
C ILE A 399 42.94 26.83 -0.39
N LEU A 400 44.11 26.91 0.25
CA LEU A 400 45.27 27.65 -0.25
C LEU A 400 45.66 27.36 -1.71
N PRO A 401 45.58 26.11 -2.23
CA PRO A 401 45.88 25.79 -3.62
C PRO A 401 44.94 26.39 -4.67
N PHE A 402 43.74 26.83 -4.27
CA PHE A 402 42.73 27.35 -5.20
C PHE A 402 42.82 28.87 -5.41
N PHE A 403 43.69 29.56 -4.67
CA PHE A 403 43.91 30.99 -4.82
C PHE A 403 44.96 31.31 -5.88
N ASP A 404 44.79 32.43 -6.58
CA ASP A 404 45.78 32.96 -7.53
C ASP A 404 47.11 33.29 -6.81
N GLU A 405 48.25 33.15 -7.51
CA GLU A 405 49.60 33.44 -6.98
C GLU A 405 49.79 34.88 -6.46
N PHE A 406 48.87 35.80 -6.78
CA PHE A 406 48.97 37.23 -6.47
C PHE A 406 48.10 37.69 -5.28
N VAL A 407 47.46 36.77 -4.55
CA VAL A 407 46.67 37.14 -3.37
C VAL A 407 47.58 37.59 -2.23
N ARG A 408 47.26 38.75 -1.63
CA ARG A 408 48.04 39.28 -0.49
C ARG A 408 47.79 38.47 0.78
N ILE A 409 48.89 38.01 1.38
CA ILE A 409 48.96 37.25 2.64
C ILE A 409 48.26 37.96 3.82
N ASP A 410 48.14 39.30 3.76
CA ASP A 410 47.46 40.09 4.80
C ASP A 410 46.04 39.60 5.10
N HIS A 411 45.31 39.08 4.11
CA HIS A 411 43.95 38.57 4.31
C HIS A 411 43.90 37.25 5.08
N PHE A 412 45.00 36.49 5.10
CA PHE A 412 45.05 35.15 5.71
C PHE A 412 45.78 35.13 7.05
N LYS A 413 46.42 36.24 7.45
CA LYS A 413 47.28 36.31 8.62
C LYS A 413 46.58 35.81 9.90
N GLU A 414 45.37 36.30 10.17
CA GLU A 414 44.63 35.96 11.39
C GLU A 414 44.25 34.48 11.43
N ALA A 415 43.77 33.94 10.31
CA ALA A 415 43.40 32.54 10.25
C ALA A 415 44.64 31.62 10.36
N ILE A 416 45.74 31.96 9.70
CA ILE A 416 47.00 31.20 9.80
C ILE A 416 47.52 31.20 11.24
N CYS A 417 47.49 32.35 11.92
CA CYS A 417 47.88 32.44 13.33
C CYS A 417 47.00 31.53 14.21
N THR A 418 45.69 31.53 13.99
CA THR A 418 44.74 30.69 14.75
C THR A 418 45.02 29.20 14.54
N SER A 419 45.18 28.74 13.29
CA SER A 419 45.50 27.33 13.03
C SER A 419 46.86 26.91 13.60
N LEU A 420 47.86 27.79 13.57
CA LEU A 420 49.17 27.49 14.18
C LEU A 420 49.08 27.37 15.70
N GLU A 421 48.27 28.21 16.36
CA GLU A 421 48.02 28.12 17.80
C GLU A 421 47.31 26.82 18.16
N GLU A 422 46.31 26.40 17.39
CA GLU A 422 45.63 25.11 17.57
C GLU A 422 46.57 23.91 17.41
N TYR A 423 47.42 23.91 16.37
CA TYR A 423 48.42 22.87 16.19
C TYR A 423 49.41 22.82 17.37
N ASN A 424 49.85 23.96 17.87
CA ASN A 424 50.75 23.99 19.03
C ASN A 424 50.07 23.45 20.30
N ASN A 425 48.82 23.83 20.55
CA ASN A 425 48.04 23.31 21.68
C ASN A 425 47.80 21.80 21.57
N HIS A 426 47.54 21.29 20.37
CA HIS A 426 47.38 19.84 20.14
C HIS A 426 48.69 19.07 20.41
N ILE A 427 49.84 19.62 19.98
CA ILE A 427 51.16 19.04 20.26
C ILE A 427 51.44 19.02 21.76
N GLU A 428 51.09 20.09 22.48
CA GLU A 428 51.24 20.15 23.93
C GLU A 428 50.33 19.13 24.64
N GLY A 429 49.09 18.95 24.18
CA GLY A 429 48.16 17.93 24.68
C GLY A 429 48.69 16.51 24.49
N LEU A 430 49.12 16.15 23.28
CA LEU A 430 49.72 14.84 22.99
C LEU A 430 50.97 14.58 23.83
N LYS A 431 51.79 15.62 24.07
CA LYS A 431 52.96 15.51 24.92
C LYS A 431 52.58 15.22 26.38
N ALA A 432 51.55 15.89 26.89
CA ALA A 432 51.04 15.64 28.25
C ALA A 432 50.50 14.22 28.41
N GLU A 433 49.71 13.73 27.44
CA GLU A 433 49.20 12.35 27.42
C GLU A 433 50.35 11.32 27.40
N MET A 434 51.38 11.56 26.57
CA MET A 434 52.56 10.70 26.51
C MET A 434 53.32 10.68 27.84
N GLU A 435 53.45 11.82 28.51
CA GLU A 435 54.10 11.92 29.82
C GLU A 435 53.32 11.20 30.93
N GLU A 436 51.98 11.29 30.92
CA GLU A 436 51.10 10.59 31.86
C GLU A 436 51.15 9.07 31.69
N ALA A 437 51.00 8.59 30.46
CA ALA A 437 51.11 7.16 30.14
C ALA A 437 52.48 6.60 30.55
N THR A 438 53.55 7.37 30.33
CA THR A 438 54.91 6.99 30.74
C THR A 438 55.05 6.93 32.26
N ARG A 439 54.40 7.83 33.00
CA ARG A 439 54.39 7.85 34.47
C ARG A 439 53.67 6.62 35.03
N SER A 440 52.48 6.33 34.54
CA SER A 440 51.70 5.14 34.91
C SER A 440 52.49 3.85 34.65
N ALA A 441 53.11 3.73 33.47
CA ALA A 441 53.95 2.58 33.14
C ALA A 441 55.16 2.41 34.08
N LYS A 442 55.75 3.51 34.60
CA LYS A 442 56.83 3.45 35.58
C LYS A 442 56.34 2.98 36.95
N GLU A 443 55.18 3.47 37.40
CA GLU A 443 54.56 3.07 38.67
C GLU A 443 54.23 1.58 38.66
N ILE A 444 53.58 1.08 37.60
CA ILE A 444 53.26 -0.35 37.43
C ILE A 444 54.54 -1.20 37.48
N ARG A 445 55.62 -0.78 36.81
CA ARG A 445 56.90 -1.52 36.85
C ARG A 445 57.51 -1.56 38.25
N ALA A 446 57.41 -0.47 39.00
CA ALA A 446 57.89 -0.41 40.38
C ALA A 446 57.07 -1.36 41.28
N GLU A 447 55.75 -1.39 41.14
CA GLU A 447 54.87 -2.31 41.86
C GLU A 447 55.19 -3.79 41.54
N ILE A 448 55.41 -4.12 40.26
CA ILE A 448 55.82 -5.48 39.86
C ILE A 448 57.13 -5.88 40.54
N GLN A 449 58.10 -4.95 40.64
CA GLN A 449 59.39 -5.24 41.29
C GLN A 449 59.22 -5.46 42.79
N VAL A 450 58.36 -4.70 43.47
CA VAL A 450 58.01 -4.92 44.87
C VAL A 450 57.31 -6.26 45.05
N PHE A 451 56.37 -6.60 44.17
CA PHE A 451 55.61 -7.85 44.22
C PHE A 451 56.52 -9.08 44.05
N ARG A 452 57.49 -9.03 43.12
CA ARG A 452 58.48 -10.11 42.92
C ARG A 452 59.33 -10.40 44.16
N ASN A 453 59.54 -9.42 45.03
CA ASN A 453 60.37 -9.55 46.22
C ASN A 453 59.57 -9.93 47.48
N ARG A 454 58.25 -10.15 47.38
CA ARG A 454 57.43 -10.62 48.50
C ARG A 454 57.65 -12.12 48.72
N TYR A 455 57.87 -12.52 49.97
CA TYR A 455 57.90 -13.91 50.40
C TYR A 455 56.76 -14.16 51.40
N ALA A 456 56.21 -15.37 51.40
CA ALA A 456 55.20 -15.81 52.37
C ALA A 456 55.76 -16.99 53.16
N VAL A 457 55.49 -17.03 54.47
CA VAL A 457 55.99 -18.07 55.38
C VAL A 457 54.82 -18.93 55.83
N ALA A 458 54.85 -20.22 55.50
CA ALA A 458 53.89 -21.20 56.00
C ALA A 458 54.38 -21.79 57.34
N GLN A 459 53.56 -21.69 58.40
CA GLN A 459 53.84 -22.29 59.70
C GLN A 459 53.40 -23.77 59.74
N SER A 460 53.99 -24.57 60.64
CA SER A 460 53.75 -26.02 60.71
C SER A 460 52.33 -26.42 61.11
N ASP A 461 51.60 -25.51 61.77
CA ASP A 461 50.21 -25.63 62.19
C ASP A 461 49.21 -25.03 61.18
N ALA A 462 49.69 -24.60 60.00
CA ALA A 462 48.85 -24.03 58.97
C ALA A 462 47.76 -25.01 58.52
N LYS A 463 46.53 -24.50 58.39
CA LYS A 463 45.33 -25.23 58.03
C LYS A 463 44.81 -24.81 56.67
N CYS A 464 44.20 -25.75 55.96
CA CYS A 464 43.57 -25.49 54.68
C CYS A 464 42.32 -24.66 54.93
N ALA A 465 42.13 -23.59 54.15
CA ALA A 465 41.02 -22.67 54.36
C ALA A 465 39.64 -23.24 53.92
N LEU A 466 39.60 -24.41 53.28
CA LEU A 466 38.36 -25.10 52.89
C LEU A 466 37.98 -26.24 53.84
N CYS A 467 38.95 -27.08 54.25
CA CYS A 467 38.67 -28.29 55.04
C CYS A 467 39.20 -28.23 56.49
N GLU A 468 39.90 -27.16 56.86
CA GLU A 468 40.49 -26.91 58.19
C GLU A 468 41.51 -27.95 58.70
N TYR A 469 41.88 -28.95 57.90
CA TYR A 469 42.94 -29.90 58.20
C TYR A 469 44.33 -29.32 57.91
N ALA A 470 45.36 -29.89 58.56
CA ALA A 470 46.75 -29.47 58.40
C ALA A 470 47.20 -29.56 56.93
N VAL A 471 47.75 -28.46 56.40
CA VAL A 471 48.10 -28.34 54.98
C VAL A 471 49.30 -29.21 54.60
N MET A 472 50.24 -29.40 55.55
CA MET A 472 51.52 -30.08 55.34
C MET A 472 51.42 -31.57 55.00
N ASN A 473 50.24 -32.19 55.14
CA ASN A 473 50.04 -33.62 54.87
C ASN A 473 49.85 -33.95 53.38
N GLN A 474 49.59 -32.94 52.52
CA GLN A 474 49.37 -33.09 51.09
C GLN A 474 50.03 -31.94 50.30
N ALA A 475 50.09 -32.06 48.97
CA ALA A 475 50.50 -30.95 48.12
C ALA A 475 49.52 -29.78 48.28
N PHE A 476 50.06 -28.57 48.40
CA PHE A 476 49.27 -27.38 48.71
C PHE A 476 49.69 -26.15 47.92
N TYR A 477 48.75 -25.24 47.72
CA TYR A 477 48.96 -23.93 47.12
C TYR A 477 48.96 -22.87 48.20
N LEU A 478 49.94 -21.97 48.14
CA LEU A 478 50.04 -20.77 48.98
C LEU A 478 49.92 -19.55 48.07
N PHE A 479 48.84 -18.79 48.24
CA PHE A 479 48.62 -17.58 47.46
C PHE A 479 49.35 -16.38 48.10
N PRO A 480 49.71 -15.34 47.32
CA PRO A 480 50.33 -14.11 47.84
C PRO A 480 49.47 -13.35 48.86
N CYS A 481 48.17 -13.63 48.94
CA CYS A 481 47.25 -13.10 49.96
C CYS A 481 47.37 -13.82 51.32
N GLY A 482 48.12 -14.92 51.41
CA GLY A 482 48.33 -15.70 52.64
C GLY A 482 47.40 -16.91 52.80
N HIS A 483 46.41 -17.08 51.92
CA HIS A 483 45.53 -18.25 51.97
C HIS A 483 46.23 -19.52 51.47
N MET A 484 46.02 -20.62 52.18
CA MET A 484 46.58 -21.93 51.90
C MET A 484 45.48 -22.94 51.64
N PHE A 485 45.64 -23.74 50.60
CA PHE A 485 44.66 -24.76 50.19
C PHE A 485 45.36 -26.06 49.83
N HIS A 486 44.76 -27.21 50.18
CA HIS A 486 45.17 -28.48 49.57
C HIS A 486 44.84 -28.45 48.08
N GLY A 487 45.68 -29.10 47.27
CA GLY A 487 45.49 -29.08 45.82
C GLY A 487 44.16 -29.69 45.37
N ASP A 488 43.75 -30.78 46.02
CA ASP A 488 42.48 -31.44 45.71
C ASP A 488 41.27 -30.57 46.11
N CYS A 489 41.32 -29.94 47.29
CA CYS A 489 40.27 -29.02 47.75
C CYS A 489 40.12 -27.81 46.82
N LEU A 490 41.25 -27.20 46.42
CA LEU A 490 41.24 -26.06 45.51
C LEU A 490 40.70 -26.46 44.12
N SER A 491 41.11 -27.63 43.62
CA SER A 491 40.67 -28.14 42.33
C SER A 491 39.16 -28.37 42.28
N SER A 492 38.59 -29.00 43.32
CA SER A 492 37.14 -29.26 43.39
C SER A 492 36.33 -27.97 43.43
N GLU A 493 36.75 -26.98 44.23
CA GLU A 493 36.04 -25.69 44.32
C GLU A 493 36.15 -24.85 43.05
N VAL A 494 37.34 -24.80 42.42
CA VAL A 494 37.52 -24.10 41.15
C VAL A 494 36.69 -24.74 40.04
N GLN A 495 36.52 -26.07 40.03
CA GLN A 495 35.64 -26.73 39.08
C GLN A 495 34.16 -26.33 39.24
N GLN A 496 33.69 -26.10 40.47
CA GLN A 496 32.30 -25.73 40.73
C GLN A 496 31.97 -24.31 40.27
N HIS A 497 32.87 -23.34 40.48
CA HIS A 497 32.61 -21.92 40.21
C HIS A 497 33.26 -21.37 38.93
N SER A 498 33.95 -22.20 38.14
CA SER A 498 34.56 -21.76 36.88
C SER A 498 33.63 -21.89 35.67
N LEU A 499 33.95 -21.16 34.60
CA LEU A 499 33.23 -21.23 33.32
C LEU A 499 33.21 -22.69 32.78
N PRO A 500 32.13 -23.14 32.13
CA PRO A 500 31.99 -24.53 31.67
C PRO A 500 33.16 -25.04 30.83
N THR A 501 33.78 -24.16 30.03
CA THR A 501 34.95 -24.47 29.19
C THR A 501 36.23 -24.68 30.00
N LYS A 502 36.41 -23.95 31.12
CA LYS A 502 37.53 -24.13 32.04
C LYS A 502 37.32 -25.39 32.89
N ALA A 503 36.11 -25.61 33.40
CA ALA A 503 35.75 -26.81 34.15
C ALA A 503 35.93 -28.09 33.32
N SER A 504 35.44 -28.13 32.08
CA SER A 504 35.62 -29.28 31.18
C SER A 504 37.08 -29.56 30.86
N ARG A 505 37.90 -28.51 30.71
CA ARG A 505 39.34 -28.66 30.46
C ARG A 505 40.07 -29.25 31.67
N ILE A 506 39.71 -28.83 32.88
CA ILE A 506 40.25 -29.37 34.14
C ILE A 506 39.86 -30.85 34.29
N GLU A 507 38.60 -31.22 34.00
CA GLU A 507 38.15 -32.62 33.99
C GLU A 507 38.89 -33.49 32.98
N ASP A 508 39.09 -32.98 31.76
CA ASP A 508 39.85 -33.67 30.71
C ASP A 508 41.31 -33.91 31.14
N ILE A 509 41.94 -32.94 31.79
CA ILE A 509 43.31 -33.06 32.31
C ILE A 509 43.36 -34.09 33.45
N HIS A 510 42.42 -34.07 34.39
CA HIS A 510 42.32 -35.10 35.44
C HIS A 510 42.13 -36.51 34.85
N ARG A 511 41.28 -36.65 33.82
CA ARG A 511 41.06 -37.94 33.12
C ARG A 511 42.34 -38.43 32.45
N GLN A 512 43.09 -37.54 31.80
CA GLN A 512 44.37 -37.88 31.17
C GLN A 512 45.44 -38.26 32.21
N LEU A 513 45.49 -37.57 33.35
CA LEU A 513 46.39 -37.91 34.45
C LEU A 513 46.04 -39.25 35.12
N ALA A 514 44.75 -39.57 35.25
CA ALA A 514 44.29 -40.86 35.77
C ALA A 514 44.61 -42.03 34.81
N MET A 515 44.47 -41.84 33.50
CA MET A 515 44.87 -42.83 32.49
C MET A 515 46.37 -43.09 32.48
N LEU A 516 47.18 -42.08 32.81
CA LEU A 516 48.64 -42.21 32.94
C LEU A 516 49.06 -42.83 34.30
N GLY A 517 48.25 -42.68 35.35
CA GLY A 517 48.53 -43.18 36.71
C GLY A 517 48.34 -44.68 36.94
N GLY A 518 47.76 -45.42 35.98
CA GLY A 518 47.62 -46.89 36.05
C GLY A 518 48.81 -47.68 35.48
N ARG A 519 49.87 -46.99 35.04
CA ARG A 519 51.12 -47.60 34.59
C ARG A 519 52.20 -47.36 35.64
N ASP A 520 52.21 -48.18 36.69
CA ASP A 520 53.31 -48.19 37.65
C ASP A 520 54.64 -48.52 36.94
N ASP A 521 55.49 -47.49 36.82
CA ASP A 521 56.88 -47.46 37.26
C ASP A 521 57.81 -48.65 36.93
N SER A 522 57.85 -49.09 35.66
CA SER A 522 58.91 -50.02 35.23
C SER A 522 59.65 -49.67 33.92
N ALA A 523 59.60 -48.41 33.47
CA ALA A 523 60.33 -48.02 32.26
C ALA A 523 60.89 -46.59 32.33
N SER A 524 61.87 -46.36 33.21
CA SER A 524 62.76 -45.18 33.10
C SER A 524 64.10 -45.44 33.78
N LEU A 525 64.84 -46.41 33.24
CA LEU A 525 66.30 -46.46 33.38
C LEU A 525 66.89 -46.32 31.97
N SER A 526 67.00 -45.09 31.48
CA SER A 526 67.98 -44.73 30.46
C SER A 526 68.18 -43.21 30.37
N SER A 527 69.47 -42.85 30.37
CA SER A 527 70.09 -41.60 29.92
C SER A 527 70.00 -40.36 30.80
N ALA A 528 71.12 -40.14 31.48
CA ALA A 528 71.53 -38.92 32.16
C ALA A 528 71.90 -37.78 31.19
N ALA A 529 71.91 -36.58 31.80
CA ALA A 529 72.53 -35.31 31.36
C ALA A 529 71.72 -34.39 30.43
N GLY A 530 71.06 -33.40 31.03
CA GLY A 530 70.64 -32.15 30.39
C GLY A 530 69.13 -31.90 30.41
N LEU A 531 68.66 -31.18 31.44
CA LEU A 531 67.27 -30.78 31.76
C LEU A 531 66.21 -31.91 31.66
N PRO A 532 65.46 -32.21 32.74
CA PRO A 532 64.37 -33.17 32.63
C PRO A 532 63.34 -32.60 31.65
N SER A 533 63.28 -33.14 30.44
CA SER A 533 62.18 -32.94 29.52
C SER A 533 60.92 -33.34 30.27
N LEU A 534 60.14 -32.35 30.72
CA LEU A 534 58.94 -32.57 31.52
C LEU A 534 58.14 -33.70 30.87
N THR A 535 57.96 -34.78 31.61
CA THR A 535 57.12 -35.90 31.20
C THR A 535 55.76 -35.35 30.81
N THR A 536 55.05 -36.03 29.91
CA THR A 536 53.69 -35.59 29.51
C THR A 536 52.78 -35.39 30.73
N ARG A 537 53.01 -36.15 31.80
CA ARG A 537 52.38 -35.97 33.11
C ARG A 537 52.71 -34.61 33.75
N GLU A 538 53.98 -34.21 33.83
CA GLU A 538 54.39 -32.94 34.42
C GLU A 538 53.89 -31.72 33.62
N LYS A 539 53.80 -31.81 32.30
CA LYS A 539 53.19 -30.73 31.48
C LYS A 539 51.70 -30.55 31.76
N LEU A 540 50.98 -31.66 31.89
CA LEU A 540 49.56 -31.66 32.25
C LEU A 540 49.35 -31.16 33.69
N MET A 541 50.25 -31.50 34.62
CA MET A 541 50.23 -30.96 35.99
C MET A 541 50.50 -29.44 36.02
N ASN A 542 51.46 -28.93 35.23
CA ASN A 542 51.70 -27.49 35.15
C ASN A 542 50.52 -26.73 34.51
N GLU A 543 49.89 -27.30 33.46
CA GLU A 543 48.68 -26.70 32.87
C GLU A 543 47.52 -26.68 33.86
N LEU A 544 47.40 -27.74 34.68
CA LEU A 544 46.43 -27.82 35.77
C LEU A 544 46.72 -26.75 36.85
N ASP A 545 47.99 -26.60 37.25
CA ASP A 545 48.44 -25.61 38.22
C ASP A 545 48.15 -24.18 37.73
N ASP A 546 48.44 -23.87 36.46
CA ASP A 546 48.18 -22.54 35.87
C ASP A 546 46.68 -22.19 35.85
N LEU A 547 45.81 -23.19 35.62
CA LEU A 547 44.36 -23.00 35.61
C LEU A 547 43.82 -22.82 37.04
N ILE A 548 44.25 -23.68 37.97
CA ILE A 548 43.73 -23.72 39.35
C ILE A 548 44.32 -22.59 40.21
N ALA A 549 45.61 -22.28 40.07
CA ALA A 549 46.31 -21.27 40.87
C ALA A 549 46.28 -19.86 40.25
N SER A 550 45.45 -19.64 39.21
CA SER A 550 45.31 -18.34 38.55
C SER A 550 44.81 -17.24 39.50
N GLU A 551 43.88 -17.59 40.39
CA GLU A 551 43.29 -16.67 41.36
C GLU A 551 43.04 -17.35 42.71
N CYS A 552 43.06 -16.58 43.80
CA CYS A 552 42.68 -17.09 45.11
C CYS A 552 41.15 -17.11 45.25
N LEU A 553 40.58 -18.23 45.70
CA LEU A 553 39.12 -18.39 45.88
C LEU A 553 38.47 -17.27 46.69
N PHE A 554 39.14 -16.74 47.72
CA PHE A 554 38.58 -15.71 48.61
C PHE A 554 38.95 -14.27 48.27
N CYS A 555 39.92 -14.06 47.38
CA CYS A 555 40.41 -12.70 47.06
C CYS A 555 40.36 -12.37 45.55
N GLY A 556 39.97 -13.34 44.71
CA GLY A 556 39.84 -13.18 43.27
C GLY A 556 38.39 -12.95 42.84
N GLU A 557 38.16 -13.04 41.53
CA GLU A 557 36.84 -12.84 40.92
C GLU A 557 35.83 -13.91 41.38
N ILE A 558 36.30 -15.11 41.72
CA ILE A 558 35.45 -16.21 42.20
C ILE A 558 34.69 -15.79 43.47
N ALA A 559 35.35 -15.12 44.43
CA ALA A 559 34.70 -14.58 45.62
C ALA A 559 33.66 -13.51 45.31
N ILE A 560 33.91 -12.69 44.28
CA ILE A 560 32.98 -11.62 43.89
C ILE A 560 31.71 -12.22 43.29
N ARG A 561 31.86 -13.26 42.47
CA ARG A 561 30.73 -13.95 41.81
C ARG A 561 29.88 -14.75 42.80
N SER A 562 30.50 -15.36 43.82
CA SER A 562 29.77 -16.13 44.83
C SER A 562 28.94 -15.26 45.79
N VAL A 563 29.12 -13.93 45.81
CA VAL A 563 28.24 -13.02 46.57
C VAL A 563 26.78 -13.07 46.07
N ASP A 564 26.59 -13.31 44.77
CA ASP A 564 25.26 -13.34 44.16
C ASP A 564 24.58 -14.72 44.26
N GLU A 565 25.28 -15.75 44.76
CA GLU A 565 24.74 -17.10 44.92
C GLU A 565 24.03 -17.26 46.29
N PRO A 566 22.80 -17.81 46.32
CA PRO A 566 22.06 -18.02 47.56
C PRO A 566 22.73 -19.12 48.42
N PHE A 567 22.84 -18.90 49.73
CA PHE A 567 23.44 -19.85 50.68
C PHE A 567 22.79 -21.25 50.71
N ILE A 568 21.57 -21.38 50.18
CA ILE A 568 20.85 -22.65 50.07
C ILE A 568 20.35 -22.74 48.63
N ASP A 569 20.70 -23.82 47.94
CA ASP A 569 20.16 -24.10 46.62
C ASP A 569 18.63 -24.14 46.66
N PRO A 570 17.92 -23.47 45.73
CA PRO A 570 16.45 -23.41 45.73
C PRO A 570 15.78 -24.79 45.75
N GLU A 571 16.43 -25.81 45.18
CA GLU A 571 15.94 -27.20 45.14
C GLU A 571 16.17 -27.95 46.47
N ALA A 572 17.21 -27.60 47.21
CA ALA A 572 17.51 -28.17 48.53
C ALA A 572 16.80 -27.41 49.67
N TYR A 573 16.33 -26.18 49.42
CA TYR A 573 15.68 -25.33 50.41
C TYR A 573 14.47 -25.99 51.06
N GLU A 574 13.63 -26.69 50.30
CA GLU A 574 12.48 -27.41 50.86
C GLU A 574 12.89 -28.62 51.71
N GLN A 575 13.99 -29.28 51.39
CA GLN A 575 14.49 -30.42 52.17
C GLN A 575 15.13 -29.95 53.48
N VAL A 576 15.99 -28.93 53.42
CA VAL A 576 16.65 -28.36 54.60
C VAL A 576 15.63 -27.72 55.54
N MET A 577 14.61 -27.03 55.02
CA MET A 577 13.51 -26.50 55.83
C MET A 577 12.65 -27.60 56.48
N ASN A 578 12.57 -28.79 55.88
CA ASN A 578 11.87 -29.94 56.47
C ASN A 578 12.72 -30.66 57.53
N ASP A 579 14.05 -30.74 57.36
CA ASP A 579 14.95 -31.29 58.39
C ASP A 579 15.09 -30.35 59.61
N TRP A 580 14.84 -29.05 59.42
CA TRP A 580 14.83 -28.05 60.50
C TRP A 580 13.48 -27.93 61.23
N ARG A 581 12.42 -28.59 60.72
CA ARG A 581 11.10 -28.70 61.38
C ARG A 581 11.03 -29.95 62.23
#